data_AF-A0A8T6VG14-F1
#
_entry.id   AF-A0A8T6VG14-F1
#
_cell.length_a   1.000
_cell.length_b   1.000
_cell.length_c   1.000
_cell.angle_alpha   90.00
_cell.angle_beta   90.00
_cell.angle_gamma   90.00
#
_symmetry.space_group_name_H-M   'P 1'
#
loop_
_entity.id
_entity.type
_entity.pdbx_description
1 polymer ?
#
loop_
_entity_poly.entity_id
_entity_poly.type
_entity_poly.pdbx_seq_one_letter_code
_entity_poly.pdbx_strand_id
1 'polypeptide(L)'
;AVETGLSSDPAMNWRLSTLDKYALVSNSDCHSHWPWRIGREANVFDLESLSYHDVVNAIRQKEPERFRFTIETNPAYGKYHWTGHRNCKVALSPQEAAKFGNLCPVCRRKLTKGVEQRVEELADRPAGFKPEGAIG
;
A
#
# COMPACT_ATOMS: atom_id res chain seq x y z
N ALA A 1 11.10 3.92 8.82
CA ALA A 1 10.42 3.59 7.56
C ALA A 1 9.22 2.70 7.88
N VAL A 2 8.23 2.68 6.99
CA VAL A 2 7.07 1.79 7.03
C VAL A 2 7.00 1.08 5.68
N GLU A 3 6.79 -0.23 5.70
CA GLU A 3 6.66 -1.01 4.47
C GLU A 3 5.21 -1.00 3.98
N THR A 4 4.99 -0.69 2.69
CA THR A 4 3.66 -0.69 2.05
C THR A 4 3.11 -2.12 1.92
N GLY A 5 3.97 -3.02 1.48
CA GLY A 5 3.68 -4.43 1.22
C GLY A 5 2.66 -4.63 0.10
N LEU A 6 2.50 -5.90 -0.30
CA LEU A 6 1.75 -6.34 -1.50
C LEU A 6 0.27 -5.96 -1.58
N SER A 7 -0.30 -5.37 -0.54
CA SER A 7 -1.73 -5.09 -0.43
C SER A 7 -2.05 -3.59 -0.37
N SER A 8 -1.05 -2.72 -0.39
CA SER A 8 -1.23 -1.27 -0.41
C SER A 8 -0.12 -0.58 -1.18
N ASP A 9 -0.37 0.64 -1.63
CA ASP A 9 0.61 1.46 -2.36
C ASP A 9 0.82 2.81 -1.65
N PRO A 10 1.77 3.65 -2.10
CA PRO A 10 1.97 4.98 -1.53
C PRO A 10 0.70 5.83 -1.53
N ALA A 11 -0.11 5.79 -2.59
CA ALA A 11 -1.34 6.58 -2.68
C ALA A 11 -2.38 6.20 -1.60
N MET A 12 -2.49 4.92 -1.25
CA MET A 12 -3.32 4.44 -0.14
C MET A 12 -2.76 4.92 1.21
N ASN A 13 -1.45 4.87 1.41
CA ASN A 13 -0.81 5.20 2.68
C ASN A 13 -0.68 6.72 2.94
N TRP A 14 -0.50 7.53 1.89
CA TRP A 14 -0.48 8.99 1.96
C TRP A 14 -1.75 9.60 2.55
N ARG A 15 -2.83 8.82 2.57
CA ARG A 15 -4.11 9.21 3.16
C ARG A 15 -4.09 9.25 4.69
N LEU A 16 -3.02 8.79 5.34
CA LEU A 16 -2.88 8.75 6.79
C LEU A 16 -1.73 9.69 7.22
N SER A 17 -2.05 10.88 7.73
CA SER A 17 -1.03 11.87 8.16
C SER A 17 -0.08 11.35 9.23
N THR A 18 -0.53 10.39 10.04
CA THR A 18 0.29 9.72 11.06
C THR A 18 1.52 9.01 10.49
N LEU A 19 1.50 8.67 9.19
CA LEU A 19 2.60 8.00 8.48
C LEU A 19 3.62 8.98 7.87
N ASP A 20 3.31 10.28 7.78
CA ASP A 20 4.16 11.26 7.08
C ASP A 20 5.57 11.37 7.64
N LYS A 21 5.75 11.11 8.93
CA LYS A 21 7.06 11.12 9.59
C LYS A 21 7.96 9.95 9.17
N TYR A 22 7.45 8.98 8.42
CA TYR A 22 8.20 7.82 7.97
C TYR A 22 8.42 7.86 6.46
N ALA A 23 9.55 7.32 6.01
CA ALA A 23 9.71 6.92 4.61
C ALA A 23 8.87 5.67 4.35
N LEU A 24 8.10 5.67 3.26
CA LEU A 24 7.47 4.47 2.74
C LEU A 24 8.51 3.67 1.96
N VAL A 25 8.59 2.36 2.22
CA VAL A 25 9.47 1.43 1.50
C VAL A 25 8.63 0.29 0.96
N SER A 26 9.09 -0.33 -0.12
CA SER A 26 8.41 -1.43 -0.78
C SER A 26 9.38 -2.58 -1.02
N ASN A 27 9.04 -3.77 -0.52
CA ASN A 27 9.92 -4.92 -0.54
C ASN A 27 9.14 -6.18 -0.96
N SER A 28 9.78 -6.99 -1.79
CA SER A 28 9.13 -8.17 -2.38
C SER A 28 8.63 -9.27 -1.42
N ASP A 29 9.05 -9.29 -0.15
CA ASP A 29 8.82 -10.42 0.78
C ASP A 29 9.09 -11.78 0.10
N CYS A 30 10.29 -11.90 -0.46
CA CYS A 30 10.65 -12.97 -1.38
C CYS A 30 10.93 -14.29 -0.66
N HIS A 31 10.20 -15.34 -1.05
CA HIS A 31 10.35 -16.70 -0.53
C HIS A 31 10.86 -17.70 -1.57
N SER A 32 11.26 -17.22 -2.76
CA SER A 32 11.78 -18.06 -3.84
C SER A 32 12.56 -17.23 -4.85
N HIS A 33 13.65 -17.76 -5.39
CA HIS A 33 14.58 -17.06 -6.29
C HIS A 33 14.00 -16.61 -7.66
N TRP A 34 12.72 -16.85 -7.94
CA TRP A 34 12.13 -16.57 -9.25
C TRP A 34 11.99 -15.05 -9.50
N PRO A 35 12.29 -14.55 -10.72
CA PRO A 35 12.23 -13.10 -11.04
C PRO A 35 10.85 -12.44 -10.84
N TRP A 36 9.75 -13.20 -10.96
CA TRP A 36 8.40 -12.69 -10.66
C TRP A 36 8.06 -12.69 -9.16
N ARG A 37 9.00 -13.08 -8.31
CA ARG A 37 8.91 -13.09 -6.85
C ARG A 37 9.95 -12.15 -6.25
N ILE A 38 11.23 -12.33 -6.57
CA ILE A 38 12.29 -11.42 -6.12
C ILE A 38 12.15 -10.08 -6.85
N GLY A 39 12.13 -8.97 -6.10
CA GLY A 39 12.04 -7.64 -6.69
C GLY A 39 10.69 -7.31 -7.35
N ARG A 40 9.63 -8.09 -7.11
CA ARG A 40 8.25 -7.71 -7.50
C ARG A 40 7.78 -6.39 -6.86
N GLU A 41 8.45 -6.02 -5.78
CA GLU A 41 8.40 -4.75 -5.09
C GLU A 41 9.83 -4.34 -4.74
N ALA A 42 10.15 -3.06 -4.93
CA ALA A 42 11.50 -2.56 -4.80
C ALA A 42 11.55 -1.07 -4.46
N ASN A 43 12.72 -0.60 -4.03
CA ASN A 43 13.02 0.80 -3.73
C ASN A 43 14.10 1.28 -4.71
N VAL A 44 13.91 2.46 -5.29
CA VAL A 44 14.88 3.04 -6.23
C VAL A 44 15.69 4.11 -5.53
N PHE A 45 17.00 3.86 -5.41
CA PHE A 45 17.95 4.77 -4.81
C PHE A 45 18.92 5.32 -5.85
N ASP A 46 19.29 6.58 -5.68
CA ASP A 46 20.32 7.28 -6.43
C ASP A 46 21.39 7.72 -5.42
N LEU A 47 22.43 6.89 -5.27
CA LEU A 47 23.45 7.05 -4.24
C LEU A 47 24.81 7.23 -4.91
N GLU A 48 25.62 8.13 -4.35
CA GLU A 48 27.02 8.30 -4.75
C GLU A 48 27.83 7.01 -4.50
N SER A 49 27.57 6.33 -3.39
CA SER A 49 28.19 5.05 -3.04
C SER A 49 27.14 4.04 -2.56
N LEU A 50 27.24 2.78 -3.01
CA LEU A 50 26.37 1.72 -2.54
C LEU A 50 26.90 1.17 -1.22
N SER A 51 26.60 1.87 -0.14
CA SER A 51 26.93 1.46 1.23
C SER A 51 25.67 1.30 2.08
N TYR A 52 25.74 0.44 3.10
CA TYR A 52 24.66 0.31 4.08
C TYR A 52 24.29 1.65 4.72
N HIS A 53 25.30 2.45 5.05
CA HIS A 53 25.11 3.76 5.66
C HIS A 53 24.39 4.72 4.73
N ASP A 54 24.75 4.75 3.44
CA ASP A 54 24.10 5.61 2.46
C ASP A 54 22.65 5.26 2.22
N VAL A 55 22.33 3.96 2.12
CA VAL A 55 20.95 3.49 1.99
C VAL A 55 20.13 3.88 3.24
N VAL A 56 20.65 3.60 4.43
CA VAL A 56 19.93 3.90 5.68
C VAL A 56 19.74 5.40 5.87
N ASN A 57 20.74 6.21 5.53
CA ASN A 57 20.66 7.66 5.63
C ASN A 57 19.63 8.22 4.65
N ALA A 58 19.63 7.79 3.39
CA ALA A 58 18.64 8.20 2.39
C ALA A 58 17.20 7.91 2.86
N ILE A 59 16.96 6.73 3.45
CA ILE A 59 15.66 6.35 4.00
C ILE A 59 15.29 7.20 5.24
N ARG A 60 16.23 7.43 6.16
CA ARG A 60 15.97 8.18 7.41
C ARG A 60 15.72 9.66 7.16
N GLN A 61 16.48 10.27 6.26
CA GLN A 61 16.41 11.69 5.93
C GLN A 61 15.27 12.00 4.95
N LYS A 62 14.69 10.97 4.30
CA LYS A 62 13.63 11.11 3.30
C LYS A 62 14.04 12.06 2.16
N GLU A 63 15.28 11.94 1.69
CA GLU A 63 15.83 12.80 0.65
C GLU A 63 15.34 12.35 -0.73
N PRO A 64 14.46 13.11 -1.42
CA PRO A 64 13.89 12.67 -2.70
C PRO A 64 14.95 12.54 -3.81
N GLU A 65 16.09 13.23 -3.67
CA GLU A 65 17.22 13.11 -4.59
C GLU A 65 17.96 11.77 -4.46
N ARG A 66 17.94 11.17 -3.26
CA ARG A 66 18.64 9.90 -2.99
C ARG A 66 17.72 8.70 -2.93
N PHE A 67 16.50 8.88 -2.44
CA PHE A 67 15.45 7.88 -2.45
C PHE A 67 14.32 8.38 -3.36
N ARG A 68 14.36 7.93 -4.61
CA ARG A 68 13.60 8.50 -5.72
C ARG A 68 12.12 8.11 -5.67
N PHE A 69 11.84 6.82 -5.64
CA PHE A 69 10.49 6.26 -5.64
C PHE A 69 10.50 4.77 -5.27
N THR A 70 9.30 4.20 -5.08
CA THR A 70 9.09 2.77 -4.90
C THR A 70 8.46 2.14 -6.13
N ILE A 71 8.74 0.86 -6.35
CA ILE A 71 8.09 0.03 -7.36
C ILE A 71 7.13 -0.88 -6.60
N GLU A 72 5.85 -0.76 -6.90
CA GLU A 72 4.78 -1.47 -6.19
C GLU A 72 4.11 -2.51 -7.09
N THR A 73 3.59 -3.58 -6.48
CA THR A 73 2.57 -4.38 -7.16
C THR A 73 1.23 -3.65 -7.07
N ASN A 74 0.43 -3.66 -8.15
CA ASN A 74 -0.90 -3.04 -8.11
C ASN A 74 -1.76 -3.69 -6.99
N PRO A 75 -2.21 -2.94 -5.97
CA PRO A 75 -2.94 -3.47 -4.83
C PRO A 75 -4.25 -4.16 -5.23
N ALA A 76 -4.83 -3.83 -6.38
CA ALA A 76 -6.04 -4.45 -6.90
C ALA A 76 -5.88 -5.94 -7.23
N TYR A 77 -4.64 -6.42 -7.45
CA TYR A 77 -4.36 -7.86 -7.54
C TYR A 77 -4.47 -8.58 -6.20
N GLY A 78 -4.51 -7.83 -5.10
CA GLY A 78 -4.68 -8.34 -3.75
C GLY A 78 -6.01 -9.08 -3.60
N LYS A 79 -5.94 -10.30 -3.06
CA LYS A 79 -7.11 -11.16 -2.79
C LYS A 79 -8.21 -10.49 -1.97
N TYR A 80 -7.83 -9.53 -1.13
CA TYR A 80 -8.72 -8.79 -0.23
C TYR A 80 -8.62 -7.28 -0.46
N HIS A 81 -8.34 -6.82 -1.68
CA HIS A 81 -8.32 -5.39 -1.97
C HIS A 81 -9.66 -4.74 -1.64
N TRP A 82 -10.73 -5.25 -2.27
CA TRP A 82 -12.12 -4.85 -2.04
C TRP A 82 -12.81 -5.70 -0.98
N THR A 83 -13.82 -5.10 -0.36
CA THR A 83 -14.68 -5.77 0.61
C THR A 83 -15.62 -6.73 -0.11
N GLY A 84 -15.68 -7.98 0.33
CA GLY A 84 -16.33 -9.00 -0.48
C GLY A 84 -16.81 -10.23 0.27
N HIS A 85 -17.51 -11.09 -0.45
CA HIS A 85 -17.97 -12.39 0.06
C HIS A 85 -17.69 -13.47 -0.97
N ARG A 86 -16.68 -14.30 -0.70
CA ARG A 86 -16.16 -15.30 -1.64
C ARG A 86 -17.24 -16.25 -2.14
N ASN A 87 -18.09 -16.76 -1.25
CA ASN A 87 -19.11 -17.74 -1.61
C ASN A 87 -20.17 -17.18 -2.57
N CYS A 88 -20.45 -15.88 -2.48
CA CYS A 88 -21.38 -15.20 -3.38
C CYS A 88 -20.68 -14.49 -4.54
N LYS A 89 -19.34 -14.57 -4.65
CA LYS A 89 -18.52 -13.86 -5.65
C LYS A 89 -18.79 -12.36 -5.71
N VAL A 90 -19.07 -11.75 -4.56
CA VAL A 90 -19.29 -10.30 -4.43
C VAL A 90 -17.98 -9.62 -4.07
N ALA A 91 -17.66 -8.52 -4.76
CA ALA A 91 -16.61 -7.57 -4.41
C ALA A 91 -17.19 -6.15 -4.58
N LEU A 92 -17.02 -5.32 -3.56
CA LEU A 92 -17.60 -3.99 -3.46
C LEU A 92 -16.53 -3.01 -3.00
N SER A 93 -16.56 -1.80 -3.55
CA SER A 93 -15.79 -0.68 -3.04
C SER A 93 -16.18 -0.36 -1.58
N PRO A 94 -15.34 0.35 -0.81
CA PRO A 94 -15.66 0.75 0.56
C PRO A 94 -17.02 1.47 0.68
N GLN A 95 -17.31 2.36 -0.27
CA GLN A 95 -18.54 3.17 -0.29
C GLN A 95 -19.77 2.31 -0.58
N GLU A 96 -19.67 1.32 -1.48
CA GLU A 96 -20.75 0.37 -1.75
C GLU A 96 -20.99 -0.57 -0.56
N ALA A 97 -19.93 -1.12 0.03
CA ALA A 97 -20.03 -1.98 1.20
C ALA A 97 -20.72 -1.25 2.37
N ALA A 98 -20.40 0.03 2.57
CA ALA A 98 -21.06 0.88 3.56
C ALA A 98 -22.57 1.06 3.28
N LYS A 99 -22.97 1.28 2.02
CA LYS A 99 -24.39 1.39 1.63
C LYS A 99 -25.19 0.12 1.95
N PHE A 100 -24.56 -1.06 1.86
CA PHE A 100 -25.18 -2.34 2.23
C PHE A 100 -25.03 -2.70 3.72
N GLY A 101 -24.53 -1.78 4.55
CA GLY A 101 -24.31 -2.02 5.98
C GLY A 101 -23.27 -3.11 6.27
N ASN A 102 -22.29 -3.29 5.37
CA ASN A 102 -21.30 -4.37 5.40
C ASN A 102 -21.91 -5.79 5.35
N LEU A 103 -23.11 -5.93 4.78
CA LEU A 103 -23.78 -7.20 4.55
C LEU A 103 -23.77 -7.56 3.06
N CYS A 104 -23.65 -8.85 2.77
CA CYS A 104 -23.69 -9.36 1.41
C CYS A 104 -25.08 -9.11 0.80
N PRO A 105 -25.17 -8.50 -0.40
CA PRO A 105 -26.46 -8.23 -1.04
C PRO A 105 -27.22 -9.52 -1.43
N VAL A 106 -26.49 -10.64 -1.60
CA VAL A 106 -27.06 -11.93 -2.01
C VAL A 106 -27.55 -12.75 -0.83
N CYS A 107 -26.72 -12.94 0.20
CA CYS A 107 -27.01 -13.87 1.30
C CYS A 107 -27.15 -13.19 2.68
N ARG A 108 -27.00 -11.86 2.76
CA ARG A 108 -27.09 -11.04 3.98
C ARG A 108 -26.09 -11.39 5.11
N ARG A 109 -25.12 -12.27 4.86
CA ARG A 109 -24.00 -12.52 5.78
C ARG A 109 -22.99 -11.37 5.75
N LYS A 110 -22.18 -11.23 6.81
CA LYS A 110 -21.13 -10.21 6.89
C LYS A 110 -20.13 -10.35 5.75
N LEU A 111 -19.75 -9.23 5.14
CA LEU A 111 -18.67 -9.18 4.16
C LEU A 111 -17.30 -9.31 4.85
N THR A 112 -16.34 -9.93 4.18
CA THR A 112 -14.92 -9.85 4.54
C THR A 112 -14.42 -8.46 4.16
N LYS A 113 -13.99 -7.68 5.16
CA LYS A 113 -13.43 -6.34 4.98
C LYS A 113 -12.18 -6.39 4.10
N GLY A 114 -12.15 -5.53 3.08
CA GLY A 114 -10.99 -5.33 2.22
C GLY A 114 -10.00 -4.32 2.78
N VAL A 115 -8.78 -4.33 2.24
CA VAL A 115 -7.70 -3.43 2.64
C VAL A 115 -8.05 -1.99 2.33
N GLU A 116 -8.68 -1.72 1.19
CA GLU A 116 -9.11 -0.36 0.83
C GLU A 116 -10.12 0.20 1.84
N GLN A 117 -11.06 -0.62 2.31
CA GLN A 117 -12.00 -0.19 3.35
C GLN A 117 -11.30 0.07 4.68
N ARG A 118 -10.26 -0.71 5.01
CA ARG A 118 -9.48 -0.46 6.22
C ARG A 118 -8.70 0.86 6.14
N VAL A 119 -8.16 1.18 4.97
CA VAL A 119 -7.51 2.48 4.72
C VAL A 119 -8.54 3.60 4.84
N GLU A 120 -9.72 3.46 4.22
CA GLU A 120 -10.81 4.44 4.30
C GLU A 120 -11.22 4.76 5.75
N GLU A 121 -11.30 3.74 6.61
CA GLU A 121 -11.65 3.90 8.04
C GLU A 121 -10.61 4.67 8.85
N LEU A 122 -9.34 4.65 8.42
CA LEU A 122 -8.21 5.28 9.13
C LEU A 122 -7.75 6.58 8.47
N ALA A 123 -8.14 6.81 7.21
CA ALA A 123 -7.72 7.95 6.43
C ALA A 123 -8.23 9.26 7.02
N ASP A 124 -7.34 10.22 7.17
CA ASP A 124 -7.65 11.60 7.53
C ASP A 124 -7.61 12.54 6.30
N ARG A 125 -7.29 11.98 5.13
CA ARG A 125 -7.19 12.69 3.85
C ARG A 125 -8.00 11.99 2.74
N PRO A 126 -8.44 12.76 1.74
CA PRO A 126 -9.18 12.22 0.61
C PRO A 126 -8.33 11.28 -0.24
N ALA A 127 -8.98 10.38 -0.96
CA ALA A 127 -8.32 9.54 -1.97
C ALA A 127 -7.64 10.42 -3.03
N GLY A 128 -6.42 10.03 -3.45
CA GLY A 128 -5.62 10.78 -4.42
C GLY A 128 -4.80 11.94 -3.83
N PHE A 129 -4.87 12.18 -2.51
CA PHE A 129 -4.00 13.17 -1.87
C PHE A 129 -2.53 12.72 -1.92
N LYS A 130 -1.65 13.60 -2.41
CA LYS A 130 -0.19 13.42 -2.36
C LYS A 130 0.44 14.48 -1.45
N PRO A 131 1.11 14.12 -0.35
CA PRO A 131 1.83 15.07 0.49
C PRO A 131 2.98 15.71 -0.29
N GLU A 132 3.31 16.96 0.04
CA GLU A 132 4.44 17.66 -0.56
C GLU A 132 5.75 16.94 -0.20
N GLY A 133 6.62 16.74 -1.19
CA GLY A 133 7.88 16.01 -1.02
C GLY A 133 7.73 14.52 -0.70
N ALA A 134 6.53 13.94 -0.88
CA ALA A 134 6.33 12.51 -0.67
C ALA A 134 7.09 11.66 -1.69
N ILE A 135 7.81 10.67 -1.18
CA ILE A 135 8.48 9.63 -1.96
C ILE A 135 7.45 8.53 -2.24
N GLY A 136 7.32 8.15 -3.51
CA GLY A 136 6.36 7.16 -4.02
C GLY A 136 5.84 7.52 -5.40
#